data_AF-A6IZW0-F1
#
_entry.id   AF-A6IZW0-F1
#
_cell.length_a   1.000
_cell.length_b   1.000
_cell.length_c   1.000
_cell.angle_alpha   90.00
_cell.angle_beta   90.00
_cell.angle_gamma   90.00
#
_symmetry.space_group_name_H-M   'P 1'
#
loop_
_entity.id
_entity.type
_entity.pdbx_description
1 polymer ?
#
loop_
_entity_poly.entity_id
_entity_poly.type
_entity_poly.pdbx_seq_one_letter_code
_entity_poly.pdbx_strand_id
1 'polypeptide(L)' 'MSQSNMVNYSLLSKEIIDQSQGKFLRKGVVGNWREYFTPELNEKFNAVYQSKMGDSGLSLPWTMD' A
#
# COMPACT_ATOMS: atom_id res chain seq x y z
N MET A 1 -4.99 14.20 -10.89
CA MET A 1 -5.51 13.99 -9.51
C MET A 1 -4.59 14.57 -8.44
N SER A 2 -3.31 14.16 -8.35
CA SER A 2 -2.39 14.67 -7.31
C SER A 2 -2.15 16.18 -7.30
N GLN A 3 -2.27 16.84 -8.45
CA GLN A 3 -2.08 18.29 -8.58
C GLN A 3 -3.33 19.12 -8.21
N SER A 4 -4.48 18.47 -8.01
CA SER A 4 -5.74 19.15 -7.79
C SER A 4 -6.03 19.25 -6.28
N ASN A 5 -5.97 20.46 -5.72
CA ASN A 5 -6.17 20.71 -4.28
C ASN A 5 -7.50 20.18 -3.73
N MET A 6 -8.54 20.19 -4.56
CA MET A 6 -9.87 19.68 -4.19
C MET A 6 -9.91 18.19 -3.88
N VAL A 7 -8.96 17.39 -4.40
CA VAL A 7 -9.00 15.92 -4.29
C VAL A 7 -7.70 15.31 -3.77
N ASN A 8 -6.62 16.09 -3.68
CA ASN A 8 -5.35 15.63 -3.11
C ASN A 8 -5.28 15.83 -1.58
N TYR A 9 -6.39 16.24 -0.95
CA TYR A 9 -6.54 16.46 0.48
C TYR A 9 -5.65 17.56 1.07
N SER A 10 -5.08 18.45 0.25
CA SER A 10 -4.21 19.54 0.73
C SER A 10 -4.97 20.62 1.51
N LEU A 11 -6.30 20.62 1.42
CA LEU A 11 -7.20 21.53 2.11
C LEU A 11 -7.52 21.11 3.56
N LEU A 12 -7.16 19.89 3.98
CA LEU A 12 -7.33 19.46 5.37
C LEU A 12 -6.27 20.09 6.28
N SER A 13 -6.62 20.31 7.55
CA SER A 13 -5.68 20.83 8.54
C SER A 13 -4.56 19.83 8.83
N LYS A 14 -3.40 20.34 9.24
CA LYS A 14 -2.23 19.50 9.61
C LYS A 14 -2.51 18.61 10.83
N GLU A 15 -3.45 18.99 11.68
CA GLU A 15 -3.90 18.17 12.82
C GLU A 15 -4.59 16.88 12.38
N ILE A 16 -5.20 16.88 11.19
CA ILE A 16 -5.85 15.70 10.61
C ILE A 16 -4.88 14.96 9.67
N ILE A 17 -4.27 15.69 8.73
CA ILE A 17 -3.27 15.13 7.79
C ILE A 17 -2.12 16.12 7.60
N ASP A 18 -0.96 15.83 8.19
CA ASP A 18 0.26 16.60 7.94
C ASP A 18 0.94 16.17 6.63
N GLN A 19 0.58 16.85 5.53
CA GLN A 19 1.14 16.58 4.21
C GLN A 19 2.61 17.02 4.03
N SER A 20 3.27 17.51 5.08
CA SER A 20 4.73 17.74 5.06
C SER A 20 5.54 16.48 5.39
N GLN A 21 4.97 15.55 6.16
CA GLN A 21 5.58 14.24 6.47
C GLN A 21 5.38 13.21 5.35
N GLY A 22 4.36 13.42 4.51
CA GLY A 22 4.07 12.57 3.36
C GLY A 22 2.82 13.03 2.64
N LYS A 23 2.79 12.87 1.31
CA LYS A 23 1.59 13.22 0.52
C LYS A 23 0.54 12.12 0.62
N PHE A 24 -0.73 12.51 0.72
CA PHE A 24 -1.85 11.56 0.71
C PHE A 24 -1.85 10.69 -0.56
N LEU A 25 -1.76 11.34 -1.72
CA LEU A 25 -1.51 10.67 -2.99
C LEU A 25 0.00 10.45 -3.19
N ARG A 26 0.54 9.39 -2.56
CA ARG A 26 1.99 9.18 -2.38
C ARG A 26 2.80 8.86 -3.63
N LYS A 27 2.61 7.68 -4.24
CA LYS A 27 3.30 7.26 -5.49
C LYS A 27 2.34 6.87 -6.60
N GLY A 28 1.23 6.21 -6.27
CA GLY A 28 0.22 5.81 -7.27
C GLY A 28 0.66 4.69 -8.22
N VAL A 29 1.50 3.76 -7.75
CA VAL A 29 2.03 2.65 -8.56
C VAL A 29 1.85 1.30 -7.87
N VAL A 30 1.59 0.26 -8.67
CA VAL A 30 1.50 -1.13 -8.20
C VAL A 30 2.90 -1.67 -7.91
N GLY A 31 3.04 -2.54 -6.91
CA GLY A 31 4.31 -3.24 -6.64
C GLY A 31 5.34 -2.46 -5.82
N ASN A 32 5.06 -1.21 -5.44
CA ASN A 32 5.97 -0.38 -4.65
C ASN A 32 6.35 -0.97 -3.29
N TRP A 33 5.62 -1.99 -2.79
CA TRP A 33 5.97 -2.73 -1.58
C TRP A 33 7.37 -3.38 -1.66
N ARG A 34 7.83 -3.73 -2.87
CA ARG A 34 9.14 -4.34 -3.11
C ARG A 34 10.32 -3.44 -2.72
N GLU A 35 10.12 -2.12 -2.71
CA GLU A 35 11.15 -1.18 -2.25
C GLU A 35 11.29 -1.15 -0.72
N TYR A 36 10.28 -1.63 0.01
CA TYR A 36 10.23 -1.55 1.48
C TYR A 36 10.43 -2.89 2.16
N PHE A 37 10.11 -3.99 1.48
CA PHE A 37 10.24 -5.33 2.04
C PHE A 37 11.64 -5.88 1.76
N THR A 38 12.37 -6.22 2.83
CA THR A 38 13.56 -7.08 2.68
C THR A 38 13.13 -8.48 2.27
N PRO A 39 14.04 -9.30 1.68
CA PRO A 39 13.73 -10.69 1.34
C PRO A 39 13.15 -11.48 2.52
N GLU A 40 13.71 -11.31 3.72
CA GLU A 40 13.29 -12.02 4.93
C GLU A 40 11.89 -11.59 5.40
N LEU A 41 11.55 -10.30 5.26
CA LEU A 41 10.20 -9.80 5.56
C LEU A 41 9.18 -10.32 4.55
N ASN A 42 9.57 -10.39 3.29
CA ASN A 42 8.71 -10.91 2.23
C ASN A 42 8.40 -12.40 2.44
N GLU A 43 9.39 -13.21 2.79
CA GLU A 43 9.19 -14.63 3.13
C GLU A 43 8.24 -14.81 4.32
N LYS A 44 8.47 -14.07 5.41
CA LYS A 44 7.59 -14.11 6.60
C LYS A 44 6.16 -13.68 6.26
N PHE A 45 6.01 -12.62 5.46
CA PHE A 45 4.70 -12.15 5.02
C PHE A 45 3.98 -13.21 4.18
N ASN A 46 4.67 -13.84 3.23
CA ASN A 46 4.10 -14.88 2.37
C ASN A 46 3.64 -16.10 3.17
N ALA A 47 4.40 -16.53 4.18
CA ALA A 47 4.00 -17.63 5.06
C ALA A 47 2.70 -17.32 5.83
N VAL A 48 2.59 -16.09 6.38
CA VAL A 48 1.37 -15.65 7.07
C VAL A 48 0.20 -15.50 6.10
N TYR A 49 0.45 -14.94 4.90
CA TYR A 49 -0.56 -14.77 3.88
C TYR A 49 -1.15 -16.13 3.47
N GLN A 50 -0.30 -17.12 3.17
CA GLN A 50 -0.77 -18.45 2.81
C GLN A 50 -1.55 -19.13 3.94
N SER A 51 -1.06 -19.05 5.18
CA SER A 51 -1.78 -19.61 6.34
C SER A 51 -3.16 -18.99 6.56
N LYS A 52 -3.37 -17.72 6.17
CA LYS A 52 -4.64 -17.00 6.40
C LYS A 52 -5.57 -17.00 5.20
N MET A 53 -5.02 -17.04 3.99
CA MET A 53 -5.75 -16.80 2.74
C MET A 53 -5.75 -17.99 1.79
N GLY A 54 -4.91 -19.02 2.01
CA GLY A 54 -4.72 -20.14 1.09
C GLY A 54 -6.01 -20.90 0.77
N ASP A 55 -6.87 -21.10 1.76
CA ASP A 55 -8.14 -21.83 1.61
C ASP A 55 -9.36 -20.90 1.41
N SER A 56 -9.13 -19.61 1.14
CA SER A 56 -10.22 -18.64 1.01
C SER A 56 -11.07 -18.79 -0.26
N GLY A 57 -10.60 -19.58 -1.24
CA GLY A 57 -11.23 -19.71 -2.56
C GLY A 57 -11.15 -18.44 -3.41
N LEU A 58 -10.44 -17.39 -2.94
CA LEU A 58 -10.24 -16.15 -3.67
C LEU A 58 -9.07 -16.29 -4.63
N SER A 59 -9.31 -16.06 -5.92
CA SER A 59 -8.27 -15.85 -6.92
C SER A 59 -8.05 -14.35 -7.08
N LEU A 60 -6.89 -13.87 -6.64
CA LEU A 60 -6.56 -12.44 -6.69
C LEU A 60 -5.55 -12.20 -7.81
N PRO A 61 -5.57 -11.04 -8.49
CA PRO A 61 -4.62 -10.75 -9.58
C PRO A 61 -3.13 -10.78 -9.19
N TRP A 62 -2.82 -10.91 -7.91
CA TRP A 62 -1.46 -10.93 -7.34
C TRP A 62 -1.15 -12.22 -6.56
N THR A 63 -2.04 -13.21 -6.52
CA THR A 63 -1.64 -14.55 -6.09
C THR A 63 -0.69 -15.09 -7.14
N MET A 64 0.56 -15.33 -6.74
CA MET A 64 1.55 -15.96 -7.59
C MET A 64 1.17 -17.44 -7.66
N ASP A 65 0.89 -17.95 -8.86
CA ASP A 65 0.88 -19.40 -9.12
C ASP A 65 2.26 -20.01 -8.80
#